data_AF-A0A091GZD1-F1
#
_entry.id   AF-A0A091GZD1-F1
#
_cell.length_a   1.000
_cell.length_b   1.000
_cell.length_c   1.000
_cell.angle_alpha   90.00
_cell.angle_beta   90.00
_cell.angle_gamma   90.00
#
_symmetry.space_group_name_H-M   'P 1'
#
loop_
_entity.id
_entity.type
_entity.pdbx_description
1 polymer ?
#
loop_
_entity_poly.entity_id
_entity_poly.type
_entity_poly.pdbx_seq_one_letter_code
_entity_poly.pdbx_strand_id
1 'polypeptide(L)'
;WDNADFSKGVGTTFYQEFPTLNTAKPQFVLDVEAKIRQYLRSSYSAAWTLKITWEKVPAYAARTDTRKTITYQAILTTDGFRSYVLMLYQDGGMRWDYTRLAATNVLIGYT
;
A
#
# COMPACT_ATOMS: atom_id res chain seq x y z
N TRP A 1 7.84 -10.64 -1.17
CA TRP A 1 8.07 -9.19 -1.34
C TRP A 1 9.37 -8.88 -0.63
N ASP A 2 10.33 -8.28 -1.33
CA ASP A 2 11.59 -7.84 -0.70
C ASP A 2 11.33 -6.58 0.14
N ASN A 3 12.24 -6.24 1.05
CA ASN A 3 12.14 -5.01 1.82
C ASN A 3 12.33 -3.79 0.88
N ALA A 4 11.66 -2.69 1.18
CA ALA A 4 11.97 -1.41 0.57
C ALA A 4 13.29 -0.85 1.13
N ASP A 5 14.17 -0.31 0.28
CA ASP A 5 15.47 0.23 0.70
C ASP A 5 15.59 1.74 0.46
N PHE A 6 15.51 2.50 1.55
CA PHE A 6 15.69 3.95 1.55
C PHE A 6 17.12 4.39 1.93
N SER A 7 18.04 3.46 2.18
CA SER A 7 19.38 3.76 2.73
C SER A 7 20.22 4.71 1.86
N LYS A 8 19.90 4.78 0.57
CA LYS A 8 20.56 5.65 -0.41
C LYS A 8 19.79 6.93 -0.75
N GLY A 9 18.71 7.24 -0.02
CA GLY A 9 17.84 8.39 -0.30
C GLY A 9 17.08 8.30 -1.62
N VAL A 10 16.89 7.08 -2.16
CA VAL A 10 16.11 6.83 -3.38
C VAL A 10 14.67 6.48 -3.03
N GLY A 11 13.74 7.11 -3.75
CA GLY A 11 12.31 6.97 -3.49
C GLY A 11 11.84 7.91 -2.38
N THR A 12 10.53 7.98 -2.18
CA THR A 12 9.94 8.87 -1.18
C THR A 12 8.74 8.20 -0.51
N THR A 13 8.58 8.44 0.78
CA THR A 13 7.40 8.00 1.53
C THR A 13 6.54 9.22 1.86
N PHE A 14 5.28 9.16 1.44
CA PHE A 14 4.27 10.15 1.81
C PHE A 14 3.23 9.49 2.71
N TYR A 15 2.66 10.24 3.64
CA TYR A 15 1.53 9.78 4.43
C TYR A 15 0.51 10.90 4.65
N GLN A 16 -0.75 10.49 4.85
CA GLN A 16 -1.83 11.39 5.22
C GLN A 16 -2.84 10.65 6.10
N GLU A 17 -3.18 11.26 7.22
CA GLU A 17 -4.21 10.75 8.14
C GLU A 17 -5.56 11.44 7.93
N PHE A 18 -6.62 10.68 8.17
CA PHE A 18 -8.02 11.08 8.03
C PHE A 18 -8.82 10.66 9.27
N PRO A 19 -8.84 11.48 10.33
CA PRO A 19 -9.73 11.26 11.47
C PRO A 19 -11.17 11.58 11.05
N THR A 20 -12.01 10.54 10.94
CA THR A 20 -13.35 10.61 10.35
C THR A 20 -14.47 10.20 11.31
N LEU A 21 -14.12 9.95 12.56
CA LEU A 21 -15.08 9.69 13.63
C LEU A 21 -15.92 10.94 13.87
N ASN A 22 -17.23 10.86 13.62
CA ASN A 22 -18.20 11.94 13.82
C ASN A 22 -17.91 13.23 13.03
N THR A 23 -17.12 13.14 11.95
CA THR A 23 -16.80 14.29 11.09
C THR A 23 -17.19 14.00 9.63
N ALA A 24 -17.22 15.04 8.80
CA ALA A 24 -17.45 14.88 7.37
C ALA A 24 -16.31 14.08 6.74
N LYS A 25 -16.67 13.07 5.95
CA LYS A 25 -15.70 12.19 5.29
C LYS A 25 -15.24 12.79 3.97
N PRO A 26 -13.92 12.96 3.76
CA PRO A 26 -13.39 13.33 2.45
C PRO A 26 -13.73 12.27 1.39
N GLN A 27 -13.83 12.69 0.12
CA GLN A 27 -14.17 11.79 -0.99
C GLN A 27 -13.29 10.53 -1.04
N PHE A 28 -11.98 10.70 -0.79
CA PHE A 28 -11.04 9.57 -0.72
C PHE A 28 -11.46 8.49 0.29
N VAL A 29 -11.92 8.88 1.49
CA VAL A 29 -12.37 7.93 2.51
C VAL A 29 -13.67 7.26 2.08
N LEU A 30 -14.58 7.98 1.45
CA LEU A 30 -15.82 7.42 0.90
C LEU A 30 -15.53 6.36 -0.18
N ASP A 31 -14.53 6.60 -1.03
CA ASP A 31 -14.11 5.63 -2.06
C ASP A 31 -13.50 4.35 -1.45
N VAL A 32 -12.73 4.49 -0.36
CA VAL A 32 -12.19 3.35 0.42
C VAL A 32 -13.32 2.54 1.04
N GLU A 33 -14.29 3.19 1.67
CA GLU A 33 -15.46 2.52 2.23
C GLU A 33 -16.25 1.79 1.15
N ALA A 34 -16.51 2.43 0.01
CA ALA A 34 -17.23 1.83 -1.10
C ALA A 34 -16.56 0.53 -1.59
N LYS A 35 -15.22 0.52 -1.73
CA LYS A 35 -14.46 -0.69 -2.06
C LYS A 35 -14.63 -1.78 -1.01
N ILE A 36 -14.46 -1.45 0.28
CA ILE A 36 -14.58 -2.43 1.37
C ILE A 36 -15.99 -3.05 1.41
N ARG A 37 -17.03 -2.21 1.32
CA ARG A 37 -18.43 -2.65 1.29
C ARG A 37 -18.71 -3.56 0.10
N GLN A 38 -18.16 -3.25 -1.07
CA GLN A 38 -18.30 -4.06 -2.28
C GLN A 38 -17.66 -5.44 -2.13
N TYR A 39 -16.40 -5.51 -1.69
CA TYR A 39 -15.66 -6.78 -1.63
C TYR A 39 -16.06 -7.66 -0.44
N LEU A 40 -16.35 -7.06 0.72
CA LEU A 40 -16.63 -7.80 1.95
C LEU A 40 -18.12 -7.88 2.30
N ARG A 41 -18.99 -7.31 1.46
CA ARG A 41 -20.46 -7.25 1.67
C ARG A 41 -20.81 -6.78 3.09
N SER A 42 -20.15 -5.72 3.55
CA SER A 42 -20.27 -5.18 4.90
C SER A 42 -20.90 -3.78 4.89
N SER A 43 -21.36 -3.32 6.06
CA SER A 43 -21.81 -1.93 6.29
C SER A 43 -20.68 -1.03 6.79
N TYR A 44 -19.43 -1.33 6.44
CA TYR A 44 -18.24 -0.67 6.98
C TYR A 44 -18.28 0.86 6.86
N SER A 45 -17.85 1.57 7.90
CA SER A 45 -17.79 3.03 7.95
C SER A 45 -16.59 3.46 8.79
N ALA A 46 -15.57 4.00 8.15
CA ALA A 46 -14.32 4.37 8.78
C ALA A 46 -14.50 5.46 9.84
N ALA A 47 -13.91 5.22 11.01
CA ALA A 47 -13.68 6.20 12.06
C ALA A 47 -12.29 6.84 11.92
N TRP A 48 -11.34 6.12 11.33
CA TRP A 48 -9.99 6.61 11.05
C TRP A 48 -9.41 5.91 9.83
N THR A 49 -8.63 6.63 9.02
CA THR A 49 -7.92 6.09 7.85
C THR A 49 -6.53 6.73 7.74
N LEU A 50 -5.52 5.92 7.43
CA LEU A 50 -4.16 6.34 7.09
C LEU A 50 -3.82 5.86 5.69
N LYS A 51 -3.43 6.80 4.82
CA LYS A 51 -2.90 6.54 3.49
C LYS A 51 -1.39 6.71 3.51
N ILE A 52 -0.66 5.68 3.12
CA ILE A 52 0.79 5.71 2.93
C ILE A 52 1.09 5.46 1.46
N THR A 53 2.02 6.21 0.88
CA THR A 53 2.49 6.04 -0.50
C THR A 53 4.00 5.91 -0.50
N TRP A 54 4.49 4.81 -1.05
CA TRP A 54 5.90 4.60 -1.36
C TRP A 54 6.07 4.84 -2.85
N GLU A 55 6.76 5.92 -3.22
CA GLU A 55 7.01 6.30 -4.60
C GLU A 55 8.44 5.93 -5.02
N LYS A 56 8.57 5.20 -6.14
CA LYS A 56 9.84 4.86 -6.80
C LYS A 56 10.88 4.28 -5.83
N VAL A 57 10.46 3.33 -5.01
CA VAL A 57 11.31 2.73 -3.99
C VAL A 57 12.04 1.50 -4.54
N PRO A 58 13.36 1.35 -4.34
CA PRO A 58 14.10 0.19 -4.79
C PRO A 58 13.92 -1.00 -3.82
N ALA A 59 14.20 -2.21 -4.32
CA ALA A 59 14.26 -3.41 -3.50
C ALA A 59 15.52 -3.41 -2.61
N TYR A 60 15.43 -4.03 -1.45
CA TYR A 60 16.56 -4.28 -0.57
C TYR A 60 17.64 -5.11 -1.26
N ALA A 61 18.89 -4.80 -0.93
CA ALA A 61 20.09 -5.22 -1.67
C ALA A 61 20.22 -4.65 -3.10
N ALA A 62 19.54 -3.54 -3.46
CA ALA A 62 19.87 -2.73 -4.63
C ALA A 62 21.26 -2.04 -4.47
N ARG A 63 22.33 -2.85 -4.48
CA ARG A 63 23.71 -2.39 -4.32
C ARG A 63 24.16 -1.52 -5.49
N THR A 64 23.64 -1.76 -6.70
CA THR A 64 24.09 -1.08 -7.93
C THR A 64 22.99 -0.60 -8.87
N ASP A 65 21.78 -1.17 -8.86
CA ASP A 65 20.71 -0.78 -9.78
C ASP A 65 19.47 -0.25 -9.06
N THR A 66 19.38 1.07 -8.95
CA THR A 66 18.24 1.79 -8.36
C THR A 66 17.18 2.17 -9.40
N ARG A 67 17.34 1.74 -10.66
CA ARG A 67 16.37 2.05 -11.75
C ARG A 67 15.14 1.16 -11.70
N LYS A 68 15.26 -0.03 -11.10
CA LYS A 68 14.15 -0.96 -10.88
C LYS A 68 13.47 -0.62 -9.56
N THR A 69 12.38 0.13 -9.65
CA THR A 69 11.64 0.62 -8.49
C THR A 69 10.20 0.10 -8.46
N ILE A 70 9.53 0.29 -7.32
CA ILE A 70 8.10 0.10 -7.17
C ILE A 70 7.45 1.37 -6.65
N THR A 71 6.22 1.64 -7.12
CA THR A 71 5.31 2.58 -6.49
C THR A 71 4.05 1.86 -6.01
N TYR A 72 3.71 2.02 -4.74
CA TYR A 72 2.52 1.40 -4.15
C TYR A 72 1.99 2.22 -2.96
N GLN A 73 0.74 1.98 -2.61
CA GLN A 73 0.06 2.59 -1.48
C GLN A 73 -0.45 1.52 -0.52
N ALA A 74 -0.42 1.82 0.77
CA ALA A 74 -1.17 1.09 1.78
C ALA A 74 -2.21 2.03 2.39
N ILE A 75 -3.44 1.56 2.48
CA ILE A 75 -4.53 2.27 3.16
C ILE A 75 -4.92 1.42 4.37
N LEU A 76 -4.56 1.87 5.56
CA LEU A 76 -5.00 1.28 6.82
C LEU A 76 -6.26 2.02 7.27
N THR A 77 -7.33 1.31 7.59
CA THR A 77 -8.59 1.94 7.98
C THR A 77 -9.28 1.11 9.06
N THR A 78 -9.94 1.77 10.00
CA THR A 78 -10.74 1.12 11.04
C THR A 78 -12.06 1.85 11.32
N ASP A 79 -13.10 1.10 11.66
CA ASP A 79 -14.38 1.61 12.19
C ASP A 79 -14.45 1.57 13.73
N GLY A 80 -13.37 1.16 14.39
CA GLY A 80 -13.30 0.93 15.85
C GLY A 80 -13.60 -0.50 16.29
N PHE A 81 -14.15 -1.35 15.41
CA PHE A 81 -14.43 -2.77 15.67
C PHE A 81 -13.67 -3.70 14.72
N ARG A 82 -13.52 -3.29 13.46
CA ARG A 82 -12.84 -4.01 12.38
C ARG A 82 -11.80 -3.10 11.76
N SER A 83 -10.71 -3.70 11.29
CA SER A 83 -9.63 -3.00 10.61
C SER A 83 -9.29 -3.69 9.30
N TYR A 84 -9.00 -2.90 8.29
CA TYR A 84 -8.66 -3.38 6.95
C TYR A 84 -7.40 -2.70 6.44
N VAL A 85 -6.65 -3.42 5.61
CA VAL A 85 -5.53 -2.88 4.84
C VAL A 85 -5.82 -3.10 3.35
N LEU A 86 -5.80 -2.02 2.56
CA LEU A 86 -5.82 -2.09 1.11
C LEU A 86 -4.40 -1.81 0.60
N MET A 87 -3.82 -2.79 -0.10
CA MET A 87 -2.56 -2.62 -0.82
C MET A 87 -2.87 -2.31 -2.28
N LEU A 88 -2.46 -1.13 -2.75
CA LEU A 88 -2.69 -0.67 -4.11
C LEU A 88 -1.35 -0.52 -4.81
N TYR A 89 -1.18 -1.20 -5.94
CA TYR A 89 0.04 -1.12 -6.75
C TYR A 89 -0.21 -0.20 -7.93
N GLN A 90 0.75 0.69 -8.23
CA GLN A 90 0.68 1.44 -9.47
C GLN A 90 0.73 0.44 -10.64
N ASP A 91 -0.17 0.61 -11.61
CA ASP A 91 -0.17 -0.21 -12.82
C ASP A 91 1.16 -0.08 -13.58
N GLY A 92 1.76 -1.22 -13.94
CA GLY A 92 3.13 -1.30 -14.48
C GLY A 92 4.24 -0.74 -13.55
N GLY A 93 3.90 -0.46 -12.30
CA GLY A 93 4.78 0.16 -11.31
C GLY A 93 5.71 -0.84 -10.62
N MET A 94 5.37 -2.13 -10.59
CA MET A 94 6.23 -3.17 -10.03
C MET A 94 7.34 -3.55 -11.02
N ARG A 95 8.50 -2.88 -10.94
CA ARG A 95 9.66 -3.11 -11.82
C ARG A 95 10.80 -3.85 -11.14
N TRP A 96 10.59 -4.32 -9.92
CA TRP A 96 11.55 -5.14 -9.22
C TRP A 96 11.78 -6.46 -9.95
N ASP A 97 13.03 -6.93 -9.92
CA ASP A 97 13.42 -8.17 -10.56
C ASP A 97 13.20 -9.36 -9.60
N TYR A 98 12.00 -9.91 -9.60
CA TYR A 98 11.63 -11.00 -8.69
C TYR A 98 12.41 -12.30 -8.97
N THR A 99 13.02 -12.45 -10.14
CA THR A 99 13.82 -13.62 -10.51
C THR A 99 15.13 -13.73 -9.72
N ARG A 100 15.55 -12.64 -9.07
CA ARG A 100 16.79 -12.56 -8.28
C ARG A 100 16.60 -12.91 -6.81
N LEU A 101 15.39 -13.27 -6.37
CA LEU A 101 15.13 -13.63 -4.99
C LEU A 101 15.76 -14.98 -4.66
N ALA A 102 16.65 -15.01 -3.66
CA ALA A 102 17.35 -16.23 -3.21
C ALA A 102 16.40 -17.28 -2.59
N ALA A 103 15.18 -16.89 -2.23
CA ALA A 103 14.13 -17.78 -1.74
C ALA A 103 12.87 -17.60 -2.60
N THR A 104 12.51 -18.63 -3.35
CA THR A 104 11.28 -18.70 -4.17
C THR A 104 10.06 -19.21 -3.41
N ASN A 105 10.19 -19.45 -2.10
CA ASN A 105 9.14 -20.04 -1.24
C ASN A 105 8.02 -19.06 -0.86
N VAL A 106 7.74 -18.05 -1.69
CA VAL A 106 6.69 -17.07 -1.44
C VAL A 106 5.59 -17.26 -2.49
N LEU A 107 4.34 -17.40 -2.05
CA LEU A 107 3.18 -17.40 -2.93
C LEU A 107 3.06 -15.98 -3.54
N ILE A 108 3.38 -15.83 -4.81
CA ILE A 108 3.27 -14.56 -5.54
C ILE A 108 2.15 -14.69 -6.58
N GLY A 109 1.04 -13.97 -6.34
CA GLY A 109 -0.10 -13.89 -7.26
C GLY A 109 -0.94 -15.16 -7.30
N TYR A 110 -2.15 -15.10 -6.75
CA TYR A 110 -3.17 -16.08 -7.11
C TYR A 110 -3.64 -15.76 -8.53
N THR A 111 -3.64 -16.76 -9.42
CA THR A 111 -4.25 -16.70 -10.76
C THR A 111 -5.76 -16.71 -10.70
#